data_AF-A0A2W6NE42-F1
#
_entry.id   AF-A0A2W6NE42-F1
#
_cell.length_a   1.000
_cell.length_b   1.000
_cell.length_c   1.000
_cell.angle_alpha   90.00
_cell.angle_beta   90.00
_cell.angle_gamma   90.00
#
_symmetry.space_group_name_H-M   'P 1'
#
loop_
_entity.id
_entity.type
_entity.pdbx_description
1 polymer ?
#
loop_
_entity_poly.entity_id
_entity_poly.type
_entity_poly.pdbx_seq_one_letter_code
_entity_poly.pdbx_strand_id
1 'polypeptide(L)' 'MGANEELDDFLPSTIQEMIGDQIVIKTVDGEERVYEVVSSQINHSIAGKKNFGICLGKGISPDEIVAGSIVYHYLLR' A
#
# COMPACT_ATOMS: atom_id res chain seq x y z
N MET A 1 -1.10 7.10 -10.85
CA MET A 1 -1.81 7.17 -9.55
C MET A 1 -2.95 6.17 -9.62
N GLY A 2 -2.94 5.17 -8.74
CA GLY A 2 -4.10 4.30 -8.56
C GLY A 2 -5.11 5.01 -7.67
N ALA A 3 -6.38 5.04 -8.09
CA ALA A 3 -7.49 5.40 -7.22
C ALA A 3 -8.25 4.10 -6.93
N ASN A 4 -8.59 3.86 -5.68
CA ASN A 4 -9.45 2.75 -5.29
C ASN A 4 -10.67 3.35 -4.60
N GLU A 5 -11.77 3.44 -5.34
CA GLU A 5 -13.01 4.08 -4.87
C GLU A 5 -13.62 3.31 -3.68
N GLU A 6 -13.43 1.99 -3.59
CA GLU A 6 -13.88 1.22 -2.43
C GLU A 6 -13.17 1.64 -1.15
N LEU A 7 -11.90 2.04 -1.25
CA LEU A 7 -11.14 2.54 -0.10
C LEU A 7 -11.56 3.95 0.33
N ASP A 8 -12.21 4.71 -0.56
CA ASP A 8 -12.70 6.06 -0.23
C ASP A 8 -13.88 6.04 0.76
N ASP A 9 -14.59 4.91 0.89
CA ASP A 9 -15.70 4.75 1.84
C ASP A 9 -15.27 4.25 3.23
N PHE A 10 -14.09 3.64 3.37
CA PHE A 10 -13.62 3.12 4.66
C PHE A 10 -13.09 4.22 5.59
N LEU A 11 -13.20 4.03 6.91
CA LEU A 11 -12.54 4.93 7.86
C LEU A 11 -11.01 4.80 7.76
N PRO A 12 -10.24 5.88 8.00
CA PRO A 12 -8.78 5.83 8.01
C PRO A 12 -8.22 4.74 8.94
N SER A 13 -8.83 4.54 10.12
CA SER A 13 -8.43 3.48 11.06
C SER A 13 -8.61 2.08 10.48
N THR A 14 -9.72 1.82 9.79
CA THR A 14 -9.96 0.53 9.13
C THR A 14 -8.92 0.27 8.06
N ILE A 15 -8.54 1.28 7.29
CA ILE A 15 -7.51 1.13 6.27
C ILE A 15 -6.13 0.90 6.90
N GLN A 16 -5.81 1.56 8.02
CA GLN A 16 -4.58 1.28 8.77
C GLN A 16 -4.52 -0.17 9.25
N GLU A 17 -5.63 -0.71 9.77
CA GLU A 17 -5.74 -2.12 10.16
C GLU A 17 -5.57 -3.06 8.95
N MET A 18 -6.12 -2.71 7.79
CA MET A 18 -5.94 -3.48 6.54
C MET A 18 -4.49 -3.51 6.04
N ILE A 19 -3.74 -2.40 6.19
CA ILE A 19 -2.32 -2.35 5.82
C ILE A 19 -1.52 -3.25 6.76
N GLY A 20 -1.80 -3.20 8.07
CA GLY A 20 -1.15 -4.04 9.07
C GLY A 20 0.38 -3.91 9.10
N ASP A 21 1.04 -4.97 9.58
CA ASP A 21 2.49 -5.04 9.70
C ASP A 21 3.19 -5.51 8.42
N GLN A 22 2.43 -6.06 7.46
CA GLN A 22 2.95 -6.64 6.23
C GLN A 22 2.00 -6.39 5.06
N ILE A 23 2.59 -6.20 3.87
CA ILE A 23 1.85 -6.09 2.60
C ILE A 23 2.50 -6.98 1.54
N VAL A 24 1.76 -7.26 0.48
CA VAL A 24 2.30 -7.89 -0.73
C VAL A 24 2.37 -6.83 -1.83
N ILE A 25 3.51 -6.73 -2.51
CA ILE A 25 3.66 -5.91 -3.70
C ILE A 25 3.89 -6.82 -4.89
N LYS A 26 3.08 -6.62 -5.92
CA LYS A 26 3.23 -7.22 -7.25
C LYS A 26 3.86 -6.19 -8.19
N THR A 27 5.06 -6.50 -8.67
CA THR A 27 5.75 -5.66 -9.65
C THR A 27 5.10 -5.77 -11.03
N VAL A 28 5.44 -4.85 -11.93
CA VAL A 28 4.93 -4.83 -13.31
C VAL A 28 5.31 -6.09 -14.10
N ASP A 29 6.42 -6.73 -13.74
CA ASP A 29 6.89 -7.99 -14.34
C ASP A 29 6.16 -9.22 -13.75
N GLY A 30 5.26 -8.99 -12.80
CA GLY A 30 4.43 -10.02 -12.18
C GLY A 30 5.02 -10.69 -10.96
N GLU A 31 6.25 -10.33 -10.54
CA GLU A 31 6.84 -10.85 -9.31
C GLU A 31 6.10 -10.32 -8.07
N GLU A 32 5.79 -11.21 -7.14
CA GLU A 32 5.12 -10.90 -5.87
C GLU A 32 6.09 -11.11 -4.70
N ARG A 33 6.18 -10.13 -3.80
CA ARG A 33 7.02 -10.21 -2.60
C ARG A 33 6.28 -9.62 -1.40
N VAL A 34 6.54 -10.21 -0.23
CA VAL A 34 6.02 -9.71 1.06
C VAL A 34 7.01 -8.68 1.61
N TYR A 35 6.49 -7.56 2.09
CA TYR A 35 7.27 -6.49 2.69
C TYR A 35 6.74 -6.15 4.08
N GLU A 36 7.65 -5.91 5.01
CA GLU A 36 7.33 -5.34 6.32
C GLU A 36 6.97 -3.86 6.17
N VAL A 37 5.90 -3.46 6.86
CA VAL A 37 5.45 -2.08 6.98
C VAL A 37 6.07 -1.46 8.22
N VAL A 38 6.84 -0.39 8.04
CA VAL A 38 7.41 0.38 9.15
C VAL A 38 6.45 1.46 9.62
N SER A 39 5.76 2.10 8.68
CA SER A 39 4.72 3.08 8.98
C SER A 39 3.81 3.30 7.78
N SER A 40 2.61 3.82 8.04
CA SER A 40 1.67 4.22 7.00
C SER A 40 1.10 5.60 7.29
N GLN A 41 0.75 6.32 6.23
CA GLN A 41 0.12 7.63 6.28
C GLN A 41 -1.05 7.65 5.31
N ILE A 42 -2.17 8.20 5.75
CA ILE A 42 -3.37 8.37 4.93
C ILE A 42 -3.56 9.87 4.74
N ASN A 43 -3.62 10.30 3.48
CA ASN A 43 -3.88 11.67 3.12
C ASN A 43 -5.18 11.75 2.31
N HIS A 44 -5.93 12.83 2.51
CA HIS A 44 -7.13 13.14 1.76
C HIS A 44 -6.76 14.13 0.65
N SER A 45 -6.97 13.72 -0.60
CA SER A 45 -6.88 14.65 -1.71
C SER A 45 -8.06 15.64 -1.71
N ILE A 46 -7.88 16.75 -2.42
CA ILE A 46 -8.89 17.80 -2.59
C ILE A 46 -10.20 17.26 -3.21
N ALA A 47 -10.13 16.14 -3.95
CA ALA A 47 -11.28 15.51 -4.59
C ALA A 47 -11.96 14.43 -3.73
N GLY A 48 -11.65 14.34 -2.44
CA GLY A 48 -12.19 13.31 -1.53
C GLY A 48 -11.51 11.94 -1.65
N LYS A 49 -10.64 11.75 -2.64
CA LYS A 49 -9.88 10.50 -2.83
C LYS A 49 -8.81 10.35 -1.76
N LYS A 50 -8.60 9.14 -1.25
CA LYS A 50 -7.53 8.83 -0.31
C LYS A 50 -6.26 8.42 -1.03
N ASN A 51 -5.14 8.92 -0.53
CA ASN A 51 -3.81 8.50 -0.93
C ASN A 51 -3.11 7.88 0.28
N PHE A 52 -2.36 6.80 0.02
CA PHE A 52 -1.65 6.06 1.05
C PHE A 52 -0.15 6.19 0.82
N GLY A 53 0.58 6.63 1.83
CA GLY A 53 2.03 6.51 1.90
C GLY A 53 2.37 5.32 2.79
N ILE A 54 3.15 4.37 2.30
CA ILE A 54 3.60 3.21 3.09
C ILE A 54 5.12 3.21 3.08
N CYS A 55 5.73 3.28 4.26
CA CYS A 55 7.15 3.12 4.45
C CYS A 55 7.45 1.64 4.66
N LEU A 56 8.31 1.09 3.80
CA LEU A 56 8.74 -0.29 3.88
C LEU A 56 10.04 -0.43 4.70
N GLY A 57 10.34 -1.65 5.12
CA GLY A 57 11.57 -2.01 5.84
C GLY A 57 12.88 -1.65 5.10
N LYS A 58 14.02 -1.86 5.78
CA LYS A 58 15.35 -1.53 5.22
C LYS A 58 15.72 -2.46 4.06
N GLY A 59 16.45 -1.92 3.08
CA GLY A 59 17.16 -2.71 2.06
C GLY A 59 16.46 -2.83 0.71
N ILE A 60 15.44 -2.01 0.46
CA ILE A 60 14.71 -2.01 -0.82
C ILE A 60 15.26 -0.89 -1.69
N SER A 61 15.66 -1.23 -2.92
CA SER A 61 16.05 -0.21 -3.89
C SER A 61 14.79 0.47 -4.47
N PRO A 62 14.79 1.79 -4.69
CA PRO A 62 13.70 2.47 -5.40
C PRO A 62 13.39 1.85 -6.78
N ASP A 63 14.38 1.21 -7.41
CA ASP A 63 14.24 0.58 -8.72
C ASP A 63 13.50 -0.76 -8.67
N GLU A 64 13.31 -1.35 -7.49
CA GLU A 64 12.58 -2.63 -7.33
C GLU A 64 11.07 -2.45 -7.33
N ILE A 65 10.57 -1.27 -6.92
CA ILE A 65 9.15 -0.96 -6.83
C ILE A 65 8.85 0.23 -7.73
N VAL A 66 8.68 -0.07 -9.01
CA VAL A 66 8.37 0.94 -10.02
C VAL A 66 6.90 1.31 -10.03
N ALA A 67 6.59 2.49 -10.58
CA ALA A 67 5.22 2.92 -10.81
C ALA A 67 4.45 1.91 -11.67
N GLY A 68 3.22 1.59 -11.26
CA GLY A 68 2.39 0.55 -11.90
C GLY A 68 2.37 -0.77 -11.13
N SER A 69 3.26 -0.94 -10.14
CA SER A 69 3.16 -2.03 -9.17
C SER A 69 1.84 -1.95 -8.37
N ILE A 70 1.33 -3.10 -7.93
CA ILE A 70 0.06 -3.24 -7.21
C ILE A 70 0.34 -3.67 -5.77
N VAL A 71 -0.36 -3.06 -4.82
CA VAL A 71 -0.27 -3.40 -3.40
C VAL A 71 -1.51 -4.20 -2.99
N TYR A 72 -1.29 -5.31 -2.29
CA TYR A 72 -2.33 -6.13 -1.67
C TYR A 72 -2.12 -6.16 -0.15
N HIS A 73 -3.21 -6.24 0.59
CA HIS A 73 -3.15 -6.51 2.03
C HIS A 73 -2.66 -7.95 2.26
N TYR A 74 -1.86 -8.16 3.30
CA TYR A 74 -1.39 -9.48 3.67
C TYR A 74 -2.40 -10.15 4.61
N LEU A 75 -2.94 -11.31 4.22
CA LEU A 75 -3.74 -12.16 5.10
C LEU A 75 -2.85 -13.26 5.67
N LEU A 76 -2.63 -13.26 6.99
CA LEU A 76 -2.10 -14.42 7.69
C LEU A 76 -3.09 -15.58 7.52
N ARG A 77 -2.62 -16.68 6.93
CA ARG A 77 -3.38 -17.95 6.87
C ARG A 77 -3.35 -18.67 8.20
#